data_AF-B1M1Y5-F1
#
_entry.id   AF-B1M1Y5-F1
#
_cell.length_a   1.000
_cell.length_b   1.000
_cell.length_c   1.000
_cell.angle_alpha   90.00
_cell.angle_beta   90.00
_cell.angle_gamma   90.00
#
_symmetry.space_group_name_H-M   'P 1'
#
loop_
_entity.id
_entity.type
_entity.pdbx_description
1 polymer ?
#
loop_
_entity_poly.entity_id
_entity_poly.type
_entity_poly.pdbx_seq_one_letter_code
_entity_poly.pdbx_strand_id
1 'polypeptide(L)'
;MSLPREGARTTRDGIVVSTAMDWCRSPQAIVPYRIHTQGQIEGACTVASVRQNDEPSYVSSSLIKACYGDEAGTGGGVLSGTHGGTCEPKTYSSTVRIEDKGVVSHSDELWMNNKNTFGKLTHLRDINSYPALRRVKVAPTLRLAQAGAGTMTDAVPIGGEAISIPKPGLAAGAVVGGIALHELDALREDRAIQNAAQQRDLNLQNTNDVLAARAYVWAKNMAPMSYWDVPWSGPRNESVARSVAKMERTHPGTVGAAGQGDPDAKKRLEAAIAAGLATAGALQTIRITRSSKRNNCRRTVVISRSRSPLAAKHIEVAQASGQPRELTLDRPGTNQRRAANMRRSGLPPISLYDRDEYPPATFVESTNASVKYVPLSDNRSAGQQLKAQMNTPTRADEGRKVTITTGP
;
A
#
# COMPACT_ATOMS: atom_id res chain seq x y z
N MET A 1 1.18 25.63 -3.93
CA MET A 1 -0.02 24.87 -3.55
C MET A 1 -0.07 23.62 -4.39
N SER A 2 -0.28 22.43 -3.80
CA SER A 2 -0.44 21.20 -4.59
C SER A 2 -1.76 21.26 -5.34
N LEU A 3 -1.77 20.94 -6.64
CA LEU A 3 -3.00 20.79 -7.41
C LEU A 3 -3.94 19.80 -6.66
N PRO A 4 -5.25 20.11 -6.53
CA PRO A 4 -6.22 19.18 -5.98
C PRO A 4 -6.18 17.90 -6.81
N ARG A 5 -5.97 16.75 -6.15
CA ARG A 5 -5.98 15.46 -6.84
C ARG A 5 -7.42 15.01 -7.00
N GLU A 6 -7.87 14.88 -8.25
CA GLU A 6 -9.20 14.36 -8.54
C GLU A 6 -9.35 12.94 -7.99
N GLY A 7 -10.48 12.64 -7.34
CA GLY A 7 -10.76 11.30 -6.82
C GLY A 7 -11.02 10.30 -7.95
N ALA A 8 -10.49 9.09 -7.77
CA ALA A 8 -10.70 7.98 -8.67
C ALA A 8 -12.12 7.41 -8.50
N ARG A 9 -12.77 7.03 -9.59
CA ARG A 9 -14.15 6.53 -9.63
C ARG A 9 -14.32 5.60 -10.83
N THR A 10 -15.45 4.92 -10.93
CA THR A 10 -15.70 3.92 -11.98
C THR A 10 -16.00 4.59 -13.34
N THR A 11 -15.06 5.38 -13.86
CA THR A 11 -15.15 6.06 -15.17
C THR A 11 -14.53 5.23 -16.29
N ARG A 12 -14.82 5.60 -17.54
CA ARG A 12 -14.03 5.15 -18.72
C ARG A 12 -12.73 5.94 -18.90
N ASP A 13 -12.59 7.09 -18.26
CA ASP A 13 -11.51 8.06 -18.55
C ASP A 13 -10.24 7.83 -17.71
N GLY A 14 -10.35 7.21 -16.53
CA GLY A 14 -9.21 6.96 -15.66
C GLY A 14 -8.41 5.75 -16.13
N ILE A 15 -7.16 5.98 -16.55
CA ILE A 15 -6.28 4.91 -17.04
C ILE A 15 -5.07 4.79 -16.10
N VAL A 16 -4.70 3.56 -15.76
CA VAL A 16 -3.44 3.26 -15.08
C VAL A 16 -2.45 2.81 -16.14
N VAL A 17 -1.28 3.44 -16.18
CA VAL A 17 -0.19 3.07 -17.10
C VAL A 17 1.02 2.62 -16.29
N SER A 18 1.65 1.52 -16.68
CA SER A 18 2.83 0.99 -16.01
C SER A 18 3.96 2.01 -16.02
N THR A 19 4.54 2.25 -14.84
CA THR A 19 5.69 3.14 -14.68
C THR A 19 6.97 2.35 -14.87
N ALA A 20 7.04 1.16 -14.25
CA ALA A 20 8.03 0.16 -14.57
C ALA A 20 7.53 -0.74 -15.71
N MET A 21 8.45 -1.26 -16.51
CA MET A 21 8.11 -2.25 -17.54
C MET A 21 7.63 -3.54 -16.88
N ASP A 22 6.63 -4.17 -17.48
CA ASP A 22 6.12 -5.48 -17.11
C ASP A 22 6.97 -6.55 -17.79
N TRP A 23 7.94 -7.11 -17.08
CA TRP A 23 8.80 -8.16 -17.64
C TRP A 23 8.02 -9.47 -17.66
N CYS A 24 7.65 -9.94 -18.85
CA CYS A 24 6.90 -11.17 -19.05
C CYS A 24 7.71 -12.19 -19.85
N ARG A 25 7.44 -13.48 -19.61
CA ARG A 25 8.05 -14.59 -20.34
C ARG A 25 7.32 -14.75 -21.66
N SER A 26 7.98 -14.38 -22.74
CA SER A 26 7.50 -14.59 -24.10
C SER A 26 8.13 -15.86 -24.67
N PRO A 27 7.59 -16.45 -25.75
CA PRO A 27 8.01 -17.78 -26.22
C PRO A 27 9.52 -17.95 -26.45
N GLN A 28 10.23 -16.86 -26.79
CA GLN A 28 11.64 -16.88 -27.18
C GLN A 28 12.56 -16.19 -26.16
N ALA A 29 12.04 -15.31 -25.31
CA ALA A 29 12.83 -14.52 -24.37
C ALA A 29 11.94 -13.86 -23.30
N ILE A 30 12.56 -13.35 -22.24
CA ILE A 30 11.88 -12.43 -21.33
C ILE A 30 11.84 -11.05 -22.00
N VAL A 31 10.64 -10.50 -22.19
CA VAL A 31 10.41 -9.23 -22.90
C VAL A 31 9.73 -8.23 -21.96
N PRO A 32 10.19 -6.97 -21.92
CA PRO A 32 9.53 -5.91 -21.16
C PRO A 32 8.32 -5.34 -21.94
N TYR A 33 7.13 -5.41 -21.33
CA TYR A 33 5.89 -4.86 -21.87
C TYR A 33 5.45 -3.59 -21.15
N ARG A 34 4.77 -2.70 -21.88
CA ARG A 34 4.07 -1.55 -21.30
C ARG A 34 2.62 -1.93 -21.14
N ILE A 35 2.20 -2.15 -19.90
CA ILE A 35 0.82 -2.53 -19.60
C ILE A 35 0.01 -1.32 -19.16
N HIS A 36 -1.28 -1.35 -19.49
CA HIS A 36 -2.24 -0.30 -19.18
C HIS A 36 -3.59 -0.91 -18.82
N THR A 37 -4.47 -0.12 -18.19
CA THR A 37 -5.87 -0.52 -17.96
C THR A 37 -6.78 0.16 -18.98
N GLN A 38 -7.82 -0.52 -19.45
CA GLN A 38 -8.84 0.11 -20.29
C GLN A 38 -9.90 0.77 -19.40
N GLY A 39 -9.62 2.00 -18.95
CA GLY A 39 -10.51 2.73 -18.05
C GLY A 39 -10.63 2.11 -16.65
N GLN A 40 -11.42 2.74 -15.77
CA GLN A 40 -11.76 2.21 -14.43
C GLN A 40 -13.10 1.47 -14.40
N ILE A 41 -13.74 1.25 -15.56
CA ILE A 41 -15.02 0.55 -15.75
C ILE A 41 -15.00 -0.92 -15.31
N GLU A 42 -13.82 -1.52 -15.27
CA GLU A 42 -13.61 -2.89 -14.79
C GLU A 42 -13.45 -2.98 -13.27
N GLY A 43 -13.76 -1.89 -12.56
CA GLY A 43 -13.68 -1.81 -11.10
C GLY A 43 -14.47 -2.89 -10.39
N ALA A 44 -13.79 -3.67 -9.54
CA ALA A 44 -14.39 -4.50 -8.51
C ALA A 44 -14.16 -3.87 -7.13
N CYS A 45 -15.04 -4.19 -6.18
CA CYS A 45 -14.91 -3.74 -4.79
C CYS A 45 -14.88 -2.20 -4.63
N THR A 46 -15.59 -1.48 -5.49
CA THR A 46 -15.83 -0.02 -5.36
C THR A 46 -16.91 0.26 -4.34
N VAL A 47 -16.90 1.46 -3.77
CA VAL A 47 -17.84 1.85 -2.72
C VAL A 47 -19.12 2.44 -3.32
N ALA A 48 -20.28 1.91 -2.92
CA ALA A 48 -21.58 2.40 -3.39
C ALA A 48 -22.17 3.53 -2.53
N SER A 49 -21.72 3.68 -1.28
CA SER A 49 -22.27 4.66 -0.32
C SER A 49 -21.84 6.10 -0.60
N VAL A 50 -20.71 6.31 -1.25
CA VAL A 50 -20.22 7.61 -1.69
C VAL A 50 -19.94 7.55 -3.18
N ARG A 51 -20.54 8.50 -3.91
CA ARG A 51 -20.40 8.66 -5.35
C ARG A 51 -19.72 9.98 -5.68
N GLN A 52 -18.87 9.95 -6.69
CA GLN A 52 -18.26 11.13 -7.29
C GLN A 52 -18.82 11.26 -8.70
N ASN A 53 -19.52 12.37 -9.00
CA ASN A 53 -20.21 12.56 -10.27
C ASN A 53 -21.11 11.36 -10.64
N ASP A 54 -21.94 10.93 -9.68
CA ASP A 54 -22.86 9.79 -9.77
C ASP A 54 -22.24 8.39 -9.97
N GLU A 55 -20.91 8.30 -9.97
CA GLU A 55 -20.20 7.02 -10.10
C GLU A 55 -19.58 6.55 -8.77
N PRO A 56 -19.50 5.23 -8.53
CA PRO A 56 -18.87 4.66 -7.34
C PRO A 56 -17.41 5.08 -7.20
N SER A 57 -17.04 5.54 -6.00
CA SER A 57 -15.67 5.95 -5.68
C SER A 57 -14.72 4.77 -5.50
N TYR A 58 -13.48 4.95 -5.93
CA TYR A 58 -12.37 4.03 -5.68
C TYR A 58 -11.73 4.31 -4.33
N VAL A 59 -11.51 3.24 -3.58
CA VAL A 59 -10.86 3.25 -2.28
C VAL A 59 -9.72 2.25 -2.26
N SER A 60 -8.93 2.23 -1.18
CA SER A 60 -7.78 1.35 -1.03
C SER A 60 -8.06 -0.15 -1.17
N SER A 61 -9.33 -0.58 -1.12
CA SER A 61 -9.75 -1.98 -1.35
C SER A 61 -10.34 -2.24 -2.73
N SER A 62 -10.45 -1.23 -3.58
CA SER A 62 -10.96 -1.38 -4.94
C SER A 62 -9.92 -2.06 -5.83
N LEU A 63 -10.37 -2.69 -6.90
CA LEU A 63 -9.54 -3.49 -7.81
C LEU A 63 -9.91 -3.15 -9.24
N ILE A 64 -8.95 -3.11 -10.16
CA ILE A 64 -9.22 -3.14 -11.60
C ILE A 64 -9.00 -4.58 -12.05
N LYS A 65 -9.99 -5.19 -12.71
CA LYS A 65 -9.99 -6.64 -12.97
C LYS A 65 -8.89 -7.09 -13.92
N ALA A 66 -8.55 -6.29 -14.93
CA ALA A 66 -7.53 -6.66 -15.89
C ALA A 66 -6.61 -5.48 -16.25
N CYS A 67 -5.46 -5.85 -16.80
CA CYS A 67 -4.55 -4.96 -17.52
C CYS A 67 -4.24 -5.58 -18.88
N TYR A 68 -3.70 -4.76 -19.79
CA TYR A 68 -3.57 -5.07 -21.21
C TYR A 68 -2.21 -4.60 -21.72
N GLY A 69 -1.71 -5.22 -22.80
CA GLY A 69 -0.43 -4.88 -23.43
C GLY A 69 0.70 -5.89 -23.19
N ASP A 70 0.45 -6.97 -22.45
CA ASP A 70 1.38 -8.08 -22.19
C ASP A 70 0.88 -9.42 -22.77
N GLU A 71 -0.07 -9.41 -23.70
CA GLU A 71 -0.71 -10.62 -24.25
C GLU A 71 0.27 -11.53 -25.00
N ALA A 72 1.35 -10.96 -25.54
CA ALA A 72 2.44 -11.71 -26.17
C ALA A 72 3.33 -12.46 -25.15
N GLY A 73 3.25 -12.10 -23.87
CA GLY A 73 3.93 -12.74 -22.74
C GLY A 73 3.18 -14.00 -22.26
N THR A 74 3.05 -14.99 -23.14
CA THR A 74 2.26 -16.23 -22.90
C THR A 74 2.70 -17.04 -21.67
N GLY A 75 3.94 -16.89 -21.21
CA GLY A 75 4.45 -17.49 -19.97
C GLY A 75 4.19 -16.66 -18.71
N GLY A 76 3.48 -15.55 -18.83
CA GLY A 76 3.13 -14.62 -17.74
C GLY A 76 4.30 -13.78 -17.24
N GLY A 77 4.01 -12.87 -16.32
CA GLY A 77 4.96 -12.02 -15.64
C GLY A 77 6.05 -12.83 -14.94
N VAL A 78 7.30 -12.38 -14.99
CA VAL A 78 8.43 -13.10 -14.38
C VAL A 78 8.24 -13.28 -12.87
N LEU A 79 7.59 -12.32 -12.21
CA LEU A 79 7.29 -12.35 -10.78
C LEU A 79 5.89 -12.89 -10.50
N SER A 80 4.88 -12.49 -11.28
CA SER A 80 3.48 -12.86 -11.01
C SER A 80 3.07 -14.21 -11.58
N GLY A 81 3.73 -14.68 -12.63
CA GLY A 81 3.30 -15.83 -13.44
C GLY A 81 1.98 -15.60 -14.19
N THR A 82 1.47 -14.36 -14.22
CA THR A 82 0.19 -14.02 -14.87
C THR A 82 0.39 -13.03 -16.00
N HIS A 83 -0.49 -13.06 -17.00
CA HIS A 83 -0.62 -11.97 -17.98
C HIS A 83 -2.04 -11.39 -17.85
N GLY A 84 -2.18 -10.08 -18.05
CA GLY A 84 -3.46 -9.37 -17.91
C GLY A 84 -4.12 -9.48 -16.53
N GLY A 85 -3.33 -9.64 -15.47
CA GLY A 85 -3.81 -9.81 -14.10
C GLY A 85 -4.47 -8.56 -13.48
N THR A 86 -4.95 -8.71 -12.25
CA THR A 86 -5.65 -7.61 -11.54
C THR A 86 -4.69 -6.49 -11.14
N CYS A 87 -5.23 -5.28 -11.02
CA CYS A 87 -4.53 -4.12 -10.47
C CYS A 87 -5.12 -3.69 -9.13
N GLU A 88 -4.27 -3.41 -8.14
CA GLU A 88 -4.68 -3.01 -6.79
C GLU A 88 -3.98 -1.71 -6.33
N PRO A 89 -4.67 -0.82 -5.58
CA PRO A 89 -4.07 0.38 -5.00
C PRO A 89 -2.83 0.09 -4.15
N LYS A 90 -1.71 0.69 -4.55
CA LYS A 90 -0.45 0.70 -3.81
C LYS A 90 -0.35 1.93 -2.91
N THR A 91 -0.83 3.08 -3.38
CA THR A 91 -0.96 4.30 -2.57
C THR A 91 -2.39 4.84 -2.59
N TYR A 92 -2.73 5.62 -1.57
CA TYR A 92 -4.04 6.22 -1.36
C TYR A 92 -3.95 7.31 -0.29
N SER A 93 -4.97 8.14 -0.17
CA SER A 93 -5.04 9.21 0.83
C SER A 93 -5.03 8.67 2.26
N SER A 94 -4.21 9.28 3.12
CA SER A 94 -4.16 8.99 4.56
C SER A 94 -5.23 9.74 5.36
N THR A 95 -5.73 10.86 4.83
CA THR A 95 -6.64 11.79 5.52
C THR A 95 -8.07 11.71 5.01
N VAL A 96 -8.27 11.51 3.71
CA VAL A 96 -9.59 11.43 3.09
C VAL A 96 -10.00 9.96 3.03
N ARG A 97 -11.12 9.62 3.69
CA ARG A 97 -11.60 8.25 3.80
C ARG A 97 -13.07 8.13 3.40
N ILE A 98 -13.39 7.02 2.75
CA ILE A 98 -14.75 6.58 2.43
C ILE A 98 -14.88 5.15 2.98
N GLU A 99 -15.91 4.88 3.78
CA GLU A 99 -16.09 3.59 4.49
C GLU A 99 -14.83 3.13 5.22
N ASP A 100 -14.19 4.05 5.95
CA ASP A 100 -12.93 3.83 6.67
C ASP A 100 -11.76 3.36 5.80
N LYS A 101 -11.83 3.54 4.48
CA LYS A 101 -10.76 3.22 3.53
C LYS A 101 -10.24 4.48 2.86
N GLY A 102 -8.93 4.54 2.63
CA GLY A 102 -8.31 5.72 2.00
C GLY A 102 -8.80 5.89 0.57
N VAL A 103 -9.17 7.12 0.19
CA VAL A 103 -9.59 7.43 -1.18
C VAL A 103 -8.39 7.34 -2.12
N VAL A 104 -8.57 6.68 -3.27
CA VAL A 104 -7.58 6.65 -4.34
C VAL A 104 -7.82 7.87 -5.22
N SER A 105 -6.76 8.55 -5.61
CA SER A 105 -6.80 9.82 -6.32
C SER A 105 -5.83 9.84 -7.49
N HIS A 106 -5.96 10.85 -8.35
CA HIS A 106 -5.01 11.13 -9.41
C HIS A 106 -3.57 11.05 -8.89
N SER A 107 -2.69 10.43 -9.67
CA SER A 107 -1.28 10.21 -9.33
C SER A 107 -0.99 9.20 -8.23
N ASP A 108 -1.99 8.49 -7.69
CA ASP A 108 -1.72 7.32 -6.84
C ASP A 108 -1.20 6.14 -7.66
N GLU A 109 -0.34 5.33 -7.04
CA GLU A 109 0.24 4.14 -7.65
C GLU A 109 -0.68 2.93 -7.45
N LEU A 110 -0.70 2.05 -8.44
CA LEU A 110 -1.33 0.75 -8.37
C LEU A 110 -0.31 -0.32 -8.71
N TRP A 111 -0.36 -1.44 -7.99
CA TRP A 111 0.20 -2.68 -8.48
C TRP A 111 -0.58 -3.13 -9.70
N MET A 112 0.11 -3.65 -10.71
CA MET A 112 -0.49 -4.13 -11.95
C MET A 112 -0.04 -5.56 -12.23
N ASN A 113 -0.86 -6.30 -13.00
CA ASN A 113 -0.64 -7.70 -13.35
C ASN A 113 -0.28 -8.57 -12.13
N ASN A 114 -1.15 -8.54 -11.10
CA ASN A 114 -0.94 -9.27 -9.84
C ASN A 114 0.42 -8.98 -9.17
N LYS A 115 0.85 -7.71 -9.20
CA LYS A 115 2.10 -7.21 -8.61
C LYS A 115 3.37 -7.58 -9.38
N ASN A 116 3.27 -7.91 -10.67
CA ASN A 116 4.45 -8.05 -11.52
C ASN A 116 5.14 -6.70 -11.77
N THR A 117 4.34 -5.65 -11.92
CA THR A 117 4.82 -4.27 -12.07
C THR A 117 3.90 -3.31 -11.30
N PHE A 118 4.20 -2.02 -11.36
CA PHE A 118 3.35 -0.97 -10.85
C PHE A 118 3.18 0.14 -11.87
N GLY A 119 2.03 0.80 -11.80
CA GLY A 119 1.67 1.92 -12.65
C GLY A 119 1.08 3.06 -11.85
N LYS A 120 0.85 4.16 -12.55
CA LYS A 120 0.33 5.39 -11.95
C LYS A 120 -1.02 5.71 -12.54
N LEU A 121 -1.99 6.01 -11.66
CA LEU A 121 -3.32 6.42 -12.08
C LEU A 121 -3.27 7.81 -12.71
N THR A 122 -3.66 7.87 -13.97
CA THR A 122 -3.82 9.10 -14.74
C THR A 122 -5.30 9.32 -14.95
N HIS A 123 -5.86 10.22 -14.15
CA HIS A 123 -7.23 10.69 -14.27
C HIS A 123 -7.24 12.20 -14.09
N LEU A 124 -7.27 12.94 -15.19
CA LEU A 124 -7.31 14.41 -15.23
C LEU A 124 -8.30 14.80 -16.33
N ARG A 125 -9.48 15.31 -15.97
CA ARG A 125 -10.40 15.89 -16.95
C ARG A 125 -10.04 17.33 -17.32
N ASP A 126 -9.63 18.14 -16.34
CA ASP A 126 -9.02 19.45 -16.54
C ASP A 126 -8.07 19.81 -15.37
N ILE A 127 -7.29 20.87 -15.55
CA ILE A 127 -6.41 21.46 -14.52
C ILE A 127 -6.92 22.83 -14.04
N ASN A 128 -8.17 23.17 -14.35
CA ASN A 128 -8.70 24.50 -14.14
C ASN A 128 -9.12 24.69 -12.67
N SER A 129 -8.80 25.84 -12.10
CA SER A 129 -9.25 26.21 -10.76
C SER A 129 -10.57 26.96 -10.87
N TYR A 130 -11.64 26.39 -10.32
CA TYR A 130 -12.96 27.03 -10.28
C TYR A 130 -13.13 27.82 -8.96
N PRO A 131 -13.67 29.06 -9.00
CA PRO A 131 -13.97 29.81 -7.78
C PRO A 131 -15.05 29.08 -6.97
N ALA A 132 -14.87 29.01 -5.64
CA ALA A 132 -15.86 28.39 -4.77
C ALA A 132 -17.19 29.15 -4.85
N LEU A 133 -18.29 28.43 -5.10
CA LEU A 133 -19.62 29.02 -5.06
C LEU A 133 -19.90 29.57 -3.65
N ARG A 134 -20.48 30.78 -3.60
CA ARG A 134 -20.77 31.53 -2.38
C ARG A 134 -21.50 30.62 -1.37
N ARG A 135 -20.95 30.48 -0.16
CA ARG A 135 -21.47 29.62 0.91
C ARG A 135 -22.91 30.03 1.26
N VAL A 136 -23.90 29.27 0.79
CA VAL A 136 -25.28 29.37 1.29
C VAL A 136 -25.34 28.62 2.62
N LYS A 137 -25.72 29.30 3.71
CA LYS A 137 -26.01 28.64 4.99
C LYS A 137 -27.30 27.85 4.81
N VAL A 138 -27.21 26.53 4.73
CA VAL A 138 -28.39 25.64 4.81
C VAL A 138 -28.41 25.04 6.21
N ALA A 139 -29.49 25.31 6.96
CA ALA A 139 -29.72 24.66 8.26
C ALA A 139 -30.11 23.20 8.03
N PRO A 140 -29.55 22.23 8.77
CA PRO A 140 -29.88 20.81 8.58
C PRO A 140 -31.32 20.55 9.02
N THR A 141 -32.21 20.22 8.09
CA THR A 141 -33.57 19.78 8.40
C THR A 141 -33.55 18.29 8.72
N LEU A 142 -33.52 17.93 10.00
CA LEU A 142 -33.83 16.57 10.45
C LEU A 142 -35.34 16.34 10.22
N ARG A 143 -35.70 15.63 9.14
CA ARG A 143 -37.07 15.13 8.97
C ARG A 143 -37.19 13.80 9.71
N LEU A 144 -37.86 13.85 10.86
CA LEU A 144 -38.39 12.67 11.55
C LEU A 144 -39.43 12.04 10.62
N ALA A 145 -39.23 10.78 10.21
CA ALA A 145 -40.17 10.07 9.36
C ALA A 145 -41.47 9.82 10.14
N GLN A 146 -42.52 10.58 9.84
CA GLN A 146 -43.89 10.25 10.17
C GLN A 146 -44.59 9.71 8.92
N ALA A 147 -45.24 8.57 9.09
CA ALA A 147 -46.02 7.86 8.08
C ALA A 147 -47.19 8.71 7.57
N GLY A 148 -47.44 8.66 6.26
CA GLY A 148 -48.62 9.23 5.64
C GLY A 148 -48.52 9.20 4.12
N ALA A 149 -49.42 8.48 3.46
CA ALA A 149 -49.57 8.46 2.01
C ALA A 149 -49.96 9.87 1.49
N GLY A 150 -49.33 10.32 0.40
CA GLY A 150 -49.69 11.58 -0.26
C GLY A 150 -48.90 11.80 -1.55
N THR A 151 -49.64 11.99 -2.64
CA THR A 151 -49.21 12.29 -4.02
C THR A 151 -48.35 13.55 -4.12
N MET A 152 -47.25 13.49 -4.89
CA MET A 152 -46.36 14.63 -5.17
C MET A 152 -46.85 15.39 -6.42
N THR A 153 -47.41 16.57 -6.24
CA THR A 153 -47.54 17.61 -7.27
C THR A 153 -46.68 18.79 -6.81
N ASP A 154 -45.53 18.99 -7.45
CA ASP A 154 -44.86 20.30 -7.64
C ASP A 154 -43.46 20.08 -8.20
N ALA A 155 -43.38 19.93 -9.52
CA ALA A 155 -42.17 20.15 -10.29
C ALA A 155 -42.32 21.52 -10.99
N VAL A 156 -41.48 22.49 -10.63
CA VAL A 156 -41.36 23.77 -11.35
C VAL A 156 -40.23 23.64 -12.39
N PRO A 157 -40.44 24.00 -13.67
CA PRO A 157 -39.42 23.91 -14.70
C PRO A 157 -38.52 25.15 -14.68
N ILE A 158 -37.21 24.97 -14.88
CA ILE A 158 -36.27 26.08 -15.08
C ILE A 158 -35.86 26.10 -16.56
N GLY A 159 -36.26 27.17 -17.24
CA GLY A 159 -35.94 27.48 -18.63
C GLY A 159 -34.46 27.80 -18.85
N GLY A 160 -33.99 27.52 -20.06
CA GLY A 160 -32.61 27.67 -20.46
C GLY A 160 -32.30 29.02 -21.11
N GLU A 161 -31.06 29.48 -20.89
CA GLU A 161 -30.30 30.24 -21.87
C GLU A 161 -29.06 29.43 -22.25
N ALA A 162 -28.88 29.22 -23.55
CA ALA A 162 -27.80 28.41 -24.12
C ALA A 162 -26.52 29.27 -24.26
N ILE A 163 -25.44 28.86 -23.60
CA ILE A 163 -24.10 29.37 -23.87
C ILE A 163 -23.45 28.45 -24.92
N SER A 164 -23.19 29.00 -26.11
CA SER A 164 -22.54 28.33 -27.24
C SER A 164 -21.06 28.04 -26.94
N ILE A 165 -20.66 26.77 -27.04
CA ILE A 165 -19.26 26.32 -26.97
C ILE A 165 -18.75 26.08 -28.40
N PRO A 166 -17.62 26.68 -28.82
CA PRO A 166 -17.03 26.38 -30.12
C PRO A 166 -16.37 25.00 -30.11
N LYS A 167 -16.64 24.19 -31.15
CA LYS A 167 -15.99 22.90 -31.42
C LYS A 167 -14.58 23.14 -31.97
N PRO A 168 -13.51 22.51 -31.44
CA PRO A 168 -12.28 22.37 -32.19
C PRO A 168 -12.37 21.15 -33.12
N GLY A 169 -11.99 21.39 -34.37
CA GLY A 169 -12.06 20.45 -35.47
C GLY A 169 -11.06 19.30 -35.37
N LEU A 170 -11.46 18.20 -36.00
CA LEU A 170 -10.59 17.13 -36.48
C LEU A 170 -9.50 17.72 -37.37
N ALA A 171 -8.23 17.48 -37.03
CA ALA A 171 -7.13 17.52 -37.99
C ALA A 171 -6.39 16.18 -37.92
N ALA A 172 -6.41 15.48 -39.05
CA ALA A 172 -5.71 14.23 -39.27
C ALA A 172 -4.18 14.42 -39.30
N GLY A 173 -3.48 13.44 -38.75
CA GLY A 173 -2.18 12.91 -39.22
C GLY A 173 -0.98 13.86 -39.37
N ALA A 174 0.03 13.70 -38.50
CA ALA A 174 1.43 13.69 -38.93
C ALA A 174 2.34 13.07 -37.85
N VAL A 175 3.26 12.23 -38.33
CA VAL A 175 4.29 11.48 -37.64
C VAL A 175 5.33 12.39 -36.98
N VAL A 176 5.65 12.18 -35.70
CA VAL A 176 7.03 12.33 -35.17
C VAL A 176 7.27 11.26 -34.11
N GLY A 177 7.67 10.07 -34.56
CA GLY A 177 8.39 9.12 -33.72
C GLY A 177 9.87 9.51 -33.66
N GLY A 178 10.51 9.33 -32.50
CA GLY A 178 11.97 9.19 -32.46
C GLY A 178 12.72 9.78 -31.26
N ILE A 179 12.31 10.91 -30.68
CA ILE A 179 13.24 11.67 -29.81
C ILE A 179 12.86 11.69 -28.30
N ALA A 180 11.61 11.39 -27.91
CA ALA A 180 11.14 11.69 -26.56
C ALA A 180 11.44 10.66 -25.45
N LEU A 181 12.08 9.51 -25.72
CA LEU A 181 12.28 8.46 -24.71
C LEU A 181 13.47 8.74 -23.77
N HIS A 182 14.56 9.31 -24.27
CA HIS A 182 15.75 9.61 -23.46
C HIS A 182 15.55 10.84 -22.56
N GLU A 183 14.76 11.82 -23.03
CA GLU A 183 14.37 13.00 -22.25
C GLU A 183 13.40 12.64 -21.11
N LEU A 184 12.54 11.63 -21.31
CA LEU A 184 11.62 11.14 -20.28
C LEU A 184 12.34 10.41 -19.14
N ASP A 185 13.42 9.69 -19.43
CA ASP A 185 14.24 9.03 -18.40
C ASP A 185 15.08 10.04 -17.61
N ALA A 186 15.61 11.08 -18.26
CA ALA A 186 16.25 12.21 -17.58
C ALA A 186 15.28 12.92 -16.61
N LEU A 187 14.03 13.17 -17.05
CA LEU A 187 13.00 13.81 -16.22
C LEU A 187 12.53 12.95 -15.02
N ARG A 188 12.63 11.62 -15.12
CA ARG A 188 12.28 10.68 -14.04
C ARG A 188 13.39 10.59 -13.00
N GLU A 189 14.64 10.56 -13.47
CA GLU A 189 15.82 10.61 -12.61
C GLU A 189 15.86 11.94 -11.85
N ASP A 190 15.59 13.05 -12.53
CA ASP A 190 15.53 14.39 -11.93
C ASP A 190 14.48 14.50 -10.81
N ARG A 191 13.32 13.86 -10.95
CA ARG A 191 12.28 13.88 -9.91
C ARG A 191 12.66 13.03 -8.69
N ALA A 192 13.33 11.89 -8.89
CA ALA A 192 13.83 11.06 -7.79
C ALA A 192 14.97 11.77 -7.04
N ILE A 193 15.85 12.46 -7.78
CA ILE A 193 16.93 13.30 -7.24
C ILE A 193 16.37 14.49 -6.47
N GLN A 194 15.37 15.21 -7.02
CA GLN A 194 14.72 16.33 -6.36
C GLN A 194 14.01 15.91 -5.06
N ASN A 195 13.30 14.77 -5.06
CA ASN A 195 12.67 14.24 -3.85
C ASN A 195 13.71 13.80 -2.80
N ALA A 196 14.81 13.17 -3.21
CA ALA A 196 15.89 12.78 -2.33
C ALA A 196 16.59 14.00 -1.71
N ALA A 197 16.80 15.06 -2.50
CA ALA A 197 17.43 16.29 -2.04
C ALA A 197 16.52 17.10 -1.10
N GLN A 198 15.24 17.21 -1.43
CA GLN A 198 14.26 17.95 -0.62
C GLN A 198 14.00 17.30 0.75
N GLN A 199 14.06 15.96 0.84
CA GLN A 199 13.91 15.26 2.12
C GLN A 199 15.15 15.30 3.01
N ARG A 200 16.31 15.73 2.47
CA ARG A 200 17.63 15.50 3.09
C ARG A 200 18.54 16.71 3.12
N ASP A 201 18.00 17.89 2.84
CA ASP A 201 18.71 19.16 2.91
C ASP A 201 19.99 19.17 2.04
N LEU A 202 19.91 18.51 0.87
CA LEU A 202 21.01 18.47 -0.10
C LEU A 202 20.86 19.65 -1.06
N ASN A 203 21.95 20.38 -1.30
CA ASN A 203 21.92 21.53 -2.18
C ASN A 203 22.10 21.09 -3.64
N LEU A 204 21.03 21.10 -4.43
CA LEU A 204 21.07 20.72 -5.85
C LEU A 204 21.90 21.66 -6.74
N GLN A 205 22.34 22.82 -6.21
CA GLN A 205 23.31 23.69 -6.89
C GLN A 205 24.77 23.21 -6.68
N ASN A 206 25.00 22.22 -5.82
CA ASN A 206 26.30 21.63 -5.58
C ASN A 206 26.37 20.25 -6.27
N THR A 207 27.31 20.10 -7.21
CA THR A 207 27.54 18.88 -7.98
C THR A 207 27.75 17.64 -7.08
N ASN A 208 28.42 17.79 -5.94
CA ASN A 208 28.68 16.68 -5.02
C ASN A 208 27.39 16.19 -4.33
N ASP A 209 26.45 17.10 -4.06
CA ASP A 209 25.16 16.77 -3.44
C ASP A 209 24.20 16.14 -4.46
N VAL A 210 24.31 16.52 -5.74
CA VAL A 210 23.59 15.86 -6.86
C VAL A 210 24.09 14.42 -7.04
N LEU A 211 25.41 14.21 -7.03
CA LEU A 211 26.00 12.87 -7.11
C LEU A 211 25.62 12.02 -5.89
N ALA A 212 25.64 12.59 -4.69
CA ALA A 212 25.16 11.92 -3.49
C ALA A 212 23.68 11.51 -3.56
N ALA A 213 22.82 12.37 -4.12
CA ALA A 213 21.41 12.05 -4.35
C ALA A 213 21.23 10.92 -5.37
N ARG A 214 22.01 10.91 -6.47
CA ARG A 214 22.03 9.81 -7.45
C ARG A 214 22.50 8.50 -6.82
N ALA A 215 23.58 8.54 -6.06
CA ALA A 215 24.10 7.37 -5.36
C ALA A 215 23.12 6.83 -4.30
N TYR A 216 22.36 7.69 -3.64
CA TYR A 216 21.26 7.28 -2.76
C TYR A 216 20.19 6.47 -3.50
N VAL A 217 19.70 7.01 -4.64
CA VAL A 217 18.67 6.37 -5.47
C VAL A 217 19.18 5.06 -6.06
N TRP A 218 20.43 5.04 -6.53
CA TRP A 218 21.10 3.83 -6.97
C TRP A 218 21.16 2.79 -5.85
N ALA A 219 21.60 3.17 -4.65
CA ALA A 219 21.72 2.22 -3.53
C ALA A 219 20.35 1.69 -3.04
N LYS A 220 19.29 2.49 -3.16
CA LYS A 220 17.92 2.03 -2.84
C LYS A 220 17.44 0.90 -3.75
N ASN A 221 17.74 1.00 -5.04
CA ASN A 221 17.12 0.20 -6.08
C ASN A 221 18.05 -0.87 -6.67
N MET A 222 19.35 -0.58 -6.78
CA MET A 222 20.35 -1.40 -7.46
C MET A 222 21.25 -2.18 -6.49
N ALA A 223 21.55 -1.65 -5.31
CA ALA A 223 22.36 -2.39 -4.34
C ALA A 223 21.75 -3.72 -3.90
N PRO A 224 20.42 -3.87 -3.70
CA PRO A 224 19.80 -5.17 -3.40
C PRO A 224 19.96 -6.23 -4.50
N MET A 225 20.17 -5.82 -5.75
CA MET A 225 20.48 -6.76 -6.84
C MET A 225 21.93 -7.23 -6.82
N SER A 226 22.86 -6.35 -6.45
CA SER A 226 24.31 -6.63 -6.52
C SER A 226 24.89 -7.18 -5.21
N TYR A 227 24.20 -6.96 -4.08
CA TYR A 227 24.66 -7.32 -2.74
C TYR A 227 23.52 -8.00 -1.99
N TRP A 228 23.58 -9.33 -1.92
CA TRP A 228 22.52 -10.19 -1.37
C TRP A 228 22.16 -9.92 0.10
N ASP A 229 23.10 -9.37 0.88
CA ASP A 229 22.90 -8.95 2.28
C ASP A 229 22.05 -7.67 2.43
N VAL A 230 21.85 -6.92 1.34
CA VAL A 230 21.07 -5.68 1.34
C VAL A 230 19.61 -5.99 1.01
N PRO A 231 18.65 -5.80 1.95
CA PRO A 231 17.26 -6.08 1.65
C PRO A 231 16.68 -5.02 0.69
N TRP A 232 15.61 -5.38 -0.01
CA TRP A 232 14.91 -4.51 -0.95
C TRP A 232 14.22 -3.30 -0.31
N SER A 233 13.93 -3.36 0.99
CA SER A 233 13.27 -2.27 1.70
C SER A 233 13.54 -2.33 3.21
N GLY A 234 13.04 -1.33 3.93
CA GLY A 234 13.13 -1.25 5.39
C GLY A 234 14.40 -0.56 5.91
N PRO A 235 14.62 -0.58 7.25
CA PRO A 235 15.66 0.22 7.89
C PRO A 235 17.10 -0.12 7.47
N ARG A 236 17.39 -1.39 7.15
CA ARG A 236 18.71 -1.83 6.65
C ARG A 236 19.00 -1.24 5.27
N ASN A 237 18.04 -1.35 4.35
CA ASN A 237 18.11 -0.74 3.02
C ASN A 237 18.28 0.79 3.10
N GLU A 238 17.52 1.45 3.97
CA GLU A 238 17.65 2.89 4.24
C GLU A 238 19.03 3.28 4.77
N SER A 239 19.60 2.49 5.68
CA SER A 239 20.93 2.73 6.24
C SER A 239 22.04 2.57 5.18
N VAL A 240 21.93 1.55 4.32
CA VAL A 240 22.85 1.34 3.19
C VAL A 240 22.78 2.50 2.21
N ALA A 241 21.58 2.91 1.80
CA ALA A 241 21.42 4.04 0.88
C ALA A 241 22.00 5.34 1.43
N ARG A 242 21.84 5.60 2.73
CA ARG A 242 22.46 6.76 3.41
C ARG A 242 23.99 6.67 3.44
N SER A 243 24.53 5.48 3.70
CA SER A 243 25.97 5.26 3.76
C SER A 243 26.63 5.47 2.40
N VAL A 244 26.02 4.93 1.34
CA VAL A 244 26.49 5.09 -0.04
C VAL A 244 26.40 6.54 -0.50
N ALA A 245 25.29 7.24 -0.20
CA ALA A 245 25.16 8.67 -0.50
C ALA A 245 26.22 9.53 0.22
N LYS A 246 26.51 9.22 1.49
CA LYS A 246 27.56 9.89 2.26
C LYS A 246 28.94 9.64 1.67
N MET A 247 29.21 8.40 1.26
CA MET A 247 30.46 8.03 0.58
C MET A 247 30.61 8.80 -0.73
N GLU A 248 29.56 8.92 -1.53
CA GLU A 248 29.60 9.63 -2.80
C GLU A 248 29.82 11.14 -2.62
N ARG A 249 29.25 11.74 -1.56
CA ARG A 249 29.56 13.13 -1.17
C ARG A 249 31.03 13.30 -0.76
N THR A 250 31.53 12.28 -0.08
CA THR A 250 32.92 11.91 0.22
C THR A 250 33.91 11.97 -0.93
N HIS A 251 33.54 11.21 -1.95
CA HIS A 251 34.37 10.78 -3.06
C HIS A 251 33.47 10.77 -4.31
N PRO A 252 33.23 11.95 -4.91
CA PRO A 252 32.28 12.09 -6.00
C PRO A 252 32.66 11.23 -7.21
N GLY A 253 31.68 10.55 -7.81
CA GLY A 253 31.86 9.68 -8.97
C GLY A 253 32.18 8.21 -8.65
N THR A 254 32.27 7.84 -7.36
CA THR A 254 32.66 6.48 -6.96
C THR A 254 31.67 5.41 -7.42
N VAL A 255 30.35 5.66 -7.32
CA VAL A 255 29.34 4.72 -7.84
C VAL A 255 29.48 4.52 -9.36
N GLY A 256 29.73 5.61 -10.09
CA GLY A 256 29.93 5.57 -11.54
C GLY A 256 31.18 4.78 -11.95
N ALA A 257 32.31 5.09 -11.32
CA ALA A 257 33.59 4.41 -11.58
C ALA A 257 33.55 2.92 -11.20
N ALA A 258 32.88 2.57 -10.09
CA ALA A 258 32.68 1.17 -9.70
C ALA A 258 31.84 0.40 -10.75
N GLY A 259 30.83 1.04 -11.34
CA GLY A 259 30.03 0.46 -12.44
C GLY A 259 30.83 0.24 -13.73
N GLN A 260 31.91 1.00 -13.94
CA GLN A 260 32.83 0.86 -15.06
C GLN A 260 33.97 -0.14 -14.79
N GLY A 261 34.01 -0.74 -13.60
CA GLY A 261 34.99 -1.77 -13.23
C GLY A 261 36.25 -1.27 -12.53
N ASP A 262 36.29 -0.01 -12.07
CA ASP A 262 37.41 0.51 -11.28
C ASP A 262 37.51 -0.25 -9.92
N PRO A 263 38.64 -0.93 -9.65
CA PRO A 263 38.81 -1.75 -8.45
C PRO A 263 38.86 -0.93 -7.16
N ASP A 264 39.43 0.29 -7.18
CA ASP A 264 39.51 1.15 -5.99
C ASP A 264 38.15 1.79 -5.69
N ALA A 265 37.41 2.18 -6.73
CA ALA A 265 36.04 2.66 -6.58
C ALA A 265 35.10 1.56 -6.05
N LYS A 266 35.24 0.33 -6.57
CA LYS A 266 34.48 -0.83 -6.10
C LYS A 266 34.73 -1.12 -4.62
N LYS A 267 36.00 -1.10 -4.20
CA LYS A 267 36.38 -1.30 -2.79
C LYS A 267 35.75 -0.24 -1.86
N ARG A 268 35.73 1.03 -2.30
CA ARG A 268 35.09 2.13 -1.54
C ARG A 268 33.58 1.96 -1.45
N LEU A 269 32.93 1.53 -2.54
CA LEU A 269 31.50 1.25 -2.57
C LEU A 269 31.12 0.08 -1.65
N GLU A 270 31.88 -1.01 -1.69
CA GLU A 270 31.70 -2.17 -0.82
C GLU A 270 31.87 -1.81 0.66
N ALA A 271 32.89 -1.00 0.99
CA ALA A 271 33.09 -0.49 2.34
C ALA A 271 31.91 0.38 2.83
N ALA A 272 31.34 1.21 1.95
CA ALA A 272 30.17 2.02 2.28
C ALA A 272 28.92 1.16 2.52
N ILE A 273 28.72 0.09 1.74
CA ILE A 273 27.61 -0.85 1.92
C ILE A 273 27.76 -1.61 3.24
N ALA A 274 28.96 -2.11 3.54
CA ALA A 274 29.27 -2.78 4.80
C ALA A 274 29.04 -1.86 6.02
N ALA A 275 29.49 -0.60 5.94
CA ALA A 275 29.25 0.39 6.98
C ALA A 275 27.75 0.70 7.17
N GLY A 276 26.98 0.72 6.08
CA GLY A 276 25.53 0.91 6.12
C GLY A 276 24.80 -0.26 6.78
N LEU A 277 25.20 -1.50 6.49
CA LEU A 277 24.67 -2.71 7.12
C LEU A 277 25.02 -2.77 8.62
N ALA A 278 26.27 -2.44 8.98
CA ALA A 278 26.72 -2.38 10.38
C ALA A 278 25.96 -1.31 11.19
N THR A 279 25.73 -0.13 10.60
CA THR A 279 24.95 0.95 11.23
C THR A 279 23.50 0.52 11.47
N ALA A 280 22.91 -0.24 10.55
CA ALA A 280 21.58 -0.79 10.74
C ALA A 280 21.52 -1.84 11.86
N GLY A 281 22.57 -2.66 12.01
CA GLY A 281 22.74 -3.58 13.14
C GLY A 281 22.84 -2.84 14.48
N ALA A 282 23.67 -1.80 14.57
CA ALA A 282 23.80 -0.97 15.77
C ALA A 282 22.50 -0.22 16.13
N LEU A 283 21.76 0.29 15.14
CA LEU A 283 20.43 0.90 15.33
C LEU A 283 19.37 -0.11 15.77
N GLN A 284 19.50 -1.38 15.36
CA GLN A 284 18.63 -2.48 15.80
C GLN A 284 18.91 -2.82 17.28
N THR A 285 20.18 -2.77 17.70
CA THR A 285 20.60 -2.91 19.11
C THR A 285 20.16 -1.71 19.98
N ILE A 286 20.26 -0.47 19.47
CA ILE A 286 19.80 0.75 20.18
C ILE A 286 18.26 0.82 20.26
N ARG A 287 17.53 0.20 19.32
CA ARG A 287 16.06 0.11 19.37
C ARG A 287 15.55 -0.80 20.50
N ILE A 288 16.36 -1.74 20.97
CA ILE A 288 16.03 -2.58 22.13
C ILE A 288 16.26 -1.79 23.44
N THR A 289 17.14 -0.78 23.46
CA THR A 289 17.46 0.01 24.67
C THR A 289 16.73 1.35 24.78
N ARG A 290 16.11 1.90 23.72
CA ARG A 290 15.18 3.06 23.82
C ARG A 290 13.72 2.62 23.89
N SER A 291 13.35 1.95 24.98
CA SER A 291 11.98 2.04 25.50
C SER A 291 11.99 2.33 27.00
N SER A 292 12.11 3.61 27.34
CA SER A 292 11.48 4.13 28.54
C SER A 292 10.60 5.31 28.14
N LYS A 293 9.33 5.28 28.55
CA LYS A 293 8.23 6.25 28.29
C LYS A 293 7.14 5.91 27.25
N ARG A 294 6.88 4.63 26.91
CA ARG A 294 5.52 4.22 26.42
C ARG A 294 5.01 2.85 26.91
N ASN A 295 5.74 2.16 27.79
CA ASN A 295 5.46 0.77 28.12
C ASN A 295 4.42 0.51 29.24
N ASN A 296 3.64 1.49 29.70
CA ASN A 296 2.73 1.24 30.84
C ASN A 296 1.24 1.48 30.61
N CYS A 297 0.80 1.75 29.39
CA CYS A 297 -0.61 1.54 29.08
C CYS A 297 -0.75 0.05 28.71
N ARG A 298 -1.62 -0.74 29.35
CA ARG A 298 -1.96 -2.10 28.87
C ARG A 298 -3.14 -1.99 27.89
N ARG A 299 -3.20 -2.82 26.85
CA ARG A 299 -4.38 -2.87 25.96
C ARG A 299 -5.28 -4.01 26.42
N THR A 300 -6.57 -3.75 26.64
CA THR A 300 -7.54 -4.82 26.88
C THR A 300 -8.36 -5.07 25.62
N VAL A 301 -8.49 -6.33 25.23
CA VAL A 301 -9.35 -6.80 24.14
C VAL A 301 -10.44 -7.68 24.74
N VAL A 302 -11.69 -7.36 24.46
CA VAL A 302 -12.86 -8.10 24.93
C VAL A 302 -13.51 -8.84 23.76
N ILE A 303 -13.53 -10.17 23.80
CA ILE A 303 -14.30 -10.97 22.84
C ILE A 303 -15.71 -11.15 23.38
N SER A 304 -16.70 -10.68 22.62
CA SER A 304 -18.11 -10.72 23.03
C SER A 304 -18.68 -12.14 22.90
N ARG A 305 -19.24 -12.65 24.00
CA ARG A 305 -19.92 -13.95 24.08
C ARG A 305 -21.19 -13.98 23.24
N SER A 306 -21.91 -12.85 23.12
CA SER A 306 -23.11 -12.79 22.29
C SER A 306 -22.79 -12.84 20.79
N ARG A 307 -21.63 -12.31 20.36
CA ARG A 307 -21.22 -12.28 18.95
C ARG A 307 -20.39 -13.46 18.48
N SER A 308 -19.61 -14.06 19.38
CA SER A 308 -18.71 -15.19 19.10
C SER A 308 -18.71 -16.17 20.28
N PRO A 309 -19.84 -16.82 20.59
CA PRO A 309 -19.99 -17.67 21.77
C PRO A 309 -18.99 -18.84 21.81
N LEU A 310 -18.70 -19.47 20.67
CA LEU A 310 -17.85 -20.67 20.64
C LEU A 310 -16.37 -20.32 20.73
N ALA A 311 -15.93 -19.25 20.06
CA ALA A 311 -14.57 -18.72 20.22
C ALA A 311 -14.35 -18.17 21.65
N ALA A 312 -15.33 -17.45 22.21
CA ALA A 312 -15.26 -16.99 23.59
C ALA A 312 -15.14 -18.16 24.58
N LYS A 313 -15.93 -19.22 24.38
CA LYS A 313 -15.82 -20.45 25.20
C LYS A 313 -14.44 -21.12 25.05
N HIS A 314 -13.87 -21.14 23.85
CA HIS A 314 -12.51 -21.68 23.65
C HIS A 314 -11.46 -20.85 24.41
N ILE A 315 -11.54 -19.52 24.37
CA ILE A 315 -10.67 -18.62 25.14
C ILE A 315 -10.79 -18.91 26.63
N GLU A 316 -12.01 -19.02 27.16
CA GLU A 316 -12.26 -19.28 28.59
C GLU A 316 -11.67 -20.60 29.05
N VAL A 317 -11.89 -21.68 28.29
CA VAL A 317 -11.35 -23.01 28.60
C VAL A 317 -9.83 -23.02 28.51
N ALA A 318 -9.25 -22.38 27.48
CA ALA A 318 -7.81 -22.32 27.31
C ALA A 318 -7.14 -21.55 28.46
N GLN A 319 -7.72 -20.42 28.88
CA GLN A 319 -7.25 -19.64 30.02
C GLN A 319 -7.40 -20.41 31.35
N ALA A 320 -8.52 -21.10 31.55
CA ALA A 320 -8.71 -21.96 32.72
C ALA A 320 -7.72 -23.13 32.76
N SER A 321 -7.25 -23.58 31.60
CA SER A 321 -6.22 -24.62 31.43
C SER A 321 -4.79 -24.07 31.55
N GLY A 322 -4.60 -22.83 32.02
CA GLY A 322 -3.29 -22.23 32.30
C GLY A 322 -2.70 -21.39 31.18
N GLN A 323 -3.41 -21.18 30.06
CA GLN A 323 -2.93 -20.26 29.02
C GLN A 323 -2.98 -18.80 29.50
N PRO A 324 -1.99 -17.96 29.15
CA PRO A 324 -1.91 -16.60 29.64
C PRO A 324 -3.06 -15.72 29.12
N ARG A 325 -3.48 -14.78 29.98
CA ARG A 325 -4.42 -13.71 29.62
C ARG A 325 -3.72 -12.50 29.05
N GLU A 326 -2.53 -12.20 29.55
CA GLU A 326 -1.69 -11.10 29.10
C GLU A 326 -0.68 -11.62 28.09
N LEU A 327 -0.73 -11.07 26.89
CA LEU A 327 0.00 -11.53 25.72
C LEU A 327 0.86 -10.41 25.15
N THR A 328 1.95 -10.75 24.48
CA THR A 328 2.89 -9.82 23.89
C THR A 328 2.74 -9.82 22.39
N LEU A 329 2.36 -8.67 21.81
CA LEU A 329 2.12 -8.56 20.38
C LEU A 329 3.40 -8.73 19.57
N ASP A 330 3.40 -9.65 18.61
CA ASP A 330 4.48 -9.86 17.66
C ASP A 330 3.90 -10.30 16.31
N ARG A 331 3.60 -9.35 15.42
CA ARG A 331 3.03 -9.68 14.11
C ARG A 331 4.00 -10.42 13.18
N PRO A 332 5.30 -10.07 13.10
CA PRO A 332 6.25 -10.77 12.22
C PRO A 332 6.30 -12.30 12.42
N GLY A 333 6.21 -12.80 13.66
CA GLY A 333 6.26 -14.24 13.94
C GLY A 333 4.96 -15.02 13.71
N THR A 334 3.87 -14.37 13.25
CA THR A 334 2.53 -14.97 13.18
C THR A 334 2.48 -16.24 12.33
N ASN A 335 3.05 -16.20 11.12
CA ASN A 335 2.95 -17.32 10.18
C ASN A 335 3.72 -18.54 10.69
N GLN A 336 4.88 -18.33 11.33
CA GLN A 336 5.69 -19.40 11.91
C GLN A 336 4.96 -20.10 13.06
N ARG A 337 4.39 -19.33 14.00
CA ARG A 337 3.65 -19.90 15.14
C ARG A 337 2.39 -20.63 14.70
N ARG A 338 1.62 -20.06 13.77
CA ARG A 338 0.45 -20.74 13.20
C ARG A 338 0.81 -22.07 12.58
N ALA A 339 1.87 -22.11 11.76
CA ALA A 339 2.32 -23.35 11.15
C ALA A 339 2.75 -24.39 12.20
N ALA A 340 3.44 -23.97 13.27
CA ALA A 340 3.83 -24.85 14.38
C ALA A 340 2.61 -25.39 15.15
N ASN A 341 1.63 -24.54 15.48
CA ASN A 341 0.41 -24.92 16.18
C ASN A 341 -0.44 -25.90 15.36
N MET A 342 -0.58 -25.67 14.04
CA MET A 342 -1.32 -26.56 13.16
C MET A 342 -0.64 -27.93 13.00
N ARG A 343 0.70 -27.99 12.99
CA ARG A 343 1.44 -29.27 12.99
C ARG A 343 1.27 -30.01 14.31
N ARG A 344 1.38 -29.31 15.44
CA ARG A 344 1.30 -29.89 16.77
C ARG A 344 -0.09 -30.38 17.15
N SER A 345 -1.14 -29.68 16.71
CA SER A 345 -2.52 -30.10 17.01
C SER A 345 -2.94 -31.37 16.28
N GLY A 346 -2.32 -31.68 15.13
CA GLY A 346 -2.68 -32.83 14.29
C GLY A 346 -4.10 -32.74 13.70
N LEU A 347 -4.81 -31.62 13.91
CA LEU A 347 -6.19 -31.47 13.47
C LEU A 347 -6.24 -31.16 11.96
N PRO A 348 -6.82 -32.04 11.12
CA PRO A 348 -6.95 -31.76 9.70
C PRO A 348 -7.93 -30.59 9.46
N PRO A 349 -7.85 -29.89 8.32
CA PRO A 349 -8.90 -28.94 7.95
C PRO A 349 -10.22 -29.68 7.71
N ILE A 350 -11.32 -29.17 8.26
CA ILE A 350 -12.66 -29.68 8.01
C ILE A 350 -13.53 -28.57 7.42
N SER A 351 -14.45 -28.93 6.52
CA SER A 351 -15.36 -27.95 5.91
C SER A 351 -16.23 -27.28 6.97
N LEU A 352 -16.51 -25.99 6.80
CA LEU A 352 -17.34 -25.15 7.68
C LEU A 352 -16.77 -24.82 9.07
N TYR A 353 -15.56 -25.25 9.41
CA TYR A 353 -14.87 -24.88 10.65
C TYR A 353 -13.48 -24.32 10.40
N ASP A 354 -13.10 -23.33 11.20
CA ASP A 354 -11.71 -22.91 11.36
C ASP A 354 -11.09 -23.65 12.55
N ARG A 355 -9.76 -23.78 12.53
CA ARG A 355 -8.97 -24.24 13.68
C ARG A 355 -8.54 -23.00 14.45
N ASP A 356 -9.31 -22.65 15.46
CA ASP A 356 -9.03 -21.50 16.32
C ASP A 356 -7.84 -21.79 17.25
N GLU A 357 -7.07 -20.76 17.57
CA GLU A 357 -5.82 -20.83 18.33
C GLU A 357 -5.88 -19.88 19.53
N TYR A 358 -5.71 -20.40 20.76
CA TYR A 358 -5.51 -19.58 21.95
C TYR A 358 -4.27 -20.00 22.75
N PRO A 359 -3.28 -19.12 22.96
CA PRO A 359 -3.21 -17.73 22.49
C PRO A 359 -3.15 -17.61 20.95
N PRO A 360 -3.69 -16.53 20.35
CA PRO A 360 -3.62 -16.35 18.90
C PRO A 360 -2.19 -16.23 18.39
N ALA A 361 -1.91 -16.76 17.20
CA ALA A 361 -0.56 -16.79 16.61
C ALA A 361 0.14 -15.41 16.49
N THR A 362 -0.62 -14.32 16.52
CA THR A 362 -0.10 -12.94 16.52
C THR A 362 0.65 -12.55 17.80
N PHE A 363 0.62 -13.39 18.83
CA PHE A 363 1.28 -13.15 20.11
C PHE A 363 2.43 -14.13 20.36
N VAL A 364 3.46 -13.66 21.06
CA VAL A 364 4.67 -14.43 21.36
C VAL A 364 4.35 -15.72 22.12
N GLU A 365 3.39 -15.66 23.04
CA GLU A 365 3.00 -16.76 23.93
C GLU A 365 2.24 -17.89 23.19
N SER A 366 1.95 -17.73 21.90
CA SER A 366 1.28 -18.75 21.07
C SER A 366 2.21 -19.90 20.65
N THR A 367 3.27 -20.18 21.42
CA THR A 367 4.17 -21.33 21.18
C THR A 367 3.51 -22.66 21.53
N ASN A 368 2.62 -22.66 22.52
CA ASN A 368 1.88 -23.83 22.99
C ASN A 368 0.37 -23.64 22.97
N ALA A 369 -0.17 -22.93 21.97
CA ALA A 369 -1.60 -22.62 21.88
C ALA A 369 -2.51 -23.88 21.93
N SER A 370 -3.64 -23.75 22.62
CA SER A 370 -4.80 -24.63 22.48
C SER A 370 -5.39 -24.44 21.08
N VAL A 371 -5.67 -25.54 20.39
CA VAL A 371 -6.27 -25.52 19.05
C VAL A 371 -7.59 -26.29 19.07
N LYS A 372 -8.66 -25.67 18.59
CA LYS A 372 -10.00 -26.29 18.57
C LYS A 372 -10.77 -25.91 17.31
N TYR A 373 -11.62 -26.80 16.83
CA TYR A 373 -12.57 -26.45 15.78
C TYR A 373 -13.63 -25.47 16.29
N VAL A 374 -13.79 -24.36 15.59
CA VAL A 374 -14.82 -23.35 15.81
C VAL A 374 -15.46 -23.04 14.46
N PRO A 375 -16.81 -22.93 14.36
CA PRO A 375 -17.47 -22.60 13.10
C PRO A 375 -16.89 -21.34 12.46
N LEU A 376 -16.78 -21.34 11.13
CA LEU A 376 -16.15 -20.25 10.36
C LEU A 376 -16.69 -18.86 10.75
N SER A 377 -18.02 -18.72 10.88
CA SER A 377 -18.66 -17.44 11.19
C SER A 377 -18.28 -16.91 12.57
N ASP A 378 -18.33 -17.78 13.59
CA ASP A 378 -18.03 -17.48 14.98
C ASP A 378 -16.55 -17.08 15.15
N ASN A 379 -15.65 -17.90 14.61
CA ASN A 379 -14.21 -17.69 14.68
C ASN A 379 -13.75 -16.40 13.97
N ARG A 380 -14.25 -16.18 12.74
CA ARG A 380 -13.92 -14.97 11.97
C ARG A 380 -14.48 -13.72 12.64
N SER A 381 -15.66 -13.80 13.26
CA SER A 381 -16.21 -12.71 14.07
C SER A 381 -15.28 -12.37 15.25
N ALA A 382 -14.75 -13.37 15.97
CA ALA A 382 -13.81 -13.15 17.07
C ALA A 382 -12.49 -12.54 16.58
N GLY A 383 -11.95 -13.04 15.47
CA GLY A 383 -10.75 -12.50 14.84
C GLY A 383 -10.90 -11.02 14.41
N GLN A 384 -12.07 -10.64 13.89
CA GLN A 384 -12.35 -9.24 13.55
C GLN A 384 -12.51 -8.35 14.78
N GLN A 385 -13.15 -8.84 15.85
CA GLN A 385 -13.25 -8.11 17.13
C GLN A 385 -11.86 -7.83 17.70
N LEU A 386 -10.97 -8.83 17.71
CA LEU A 386 -9.59 -8.67 18.14
C LEU A 386 -8.85 -7.66 17.26
N LYS A 387 -8.95 -7.78 15.93
CA LYS A 387 -8.29 -6.87 15.00
C LYS A 387 -8.76 -5.42 15.17
N ALA A 388 -10.06 -5.20 15.30
CA ALA A 388 -10.64 -3.87 15.51
C ALA A 388 -10.13 -3.25 16.82
N GLN A 389 -10.24 -4.01 17.92
CA GLN A 389 -9.78 -3.57 19.24
C GLN A 389 -8.27 -3.47 19.38
N MET A 390 -7.50 -3.96 18.42
CA MET A 390 -6.04 -3.76 18.31
C MET A 390 -5.66 -2.55 17.44
N ASN A 391 -6.61 -1.98 16.70
CA ASN A 391 -6.41 -0.85 15.80
C ASN A 391 -7.03 0.47 16.30
N THR A 392 -7.85 0.43 17.36
CA THR A 392 -8.56 1.61 17.90
C THR A 392 -8.12 1.96 19.32
N PRO A 393 -7.90 3.24 19.70
CA PRO A 393 -7.97 4.44 18.88
C PRO A 393 -6.77 4.57 17.93
N THR A 394 -5.68 3.87 18.22
CA THR A 394 -4.49 3.78 17.36
C THR A 394 -4.06 2.32 17.25
N ARG A 395 -3.28 1.97 16.23
CA ARG A 395 -2.72 0.64 16.05
C ARG A 395 -1.77 0.30 17.20
N ALA A 396 -1.93 -0.88 17.80
CA ALA A 396 -1.01 -1.36 18.83
C ALA A 396 0.39 -1.58 18.23
N ASP A 397 1.40 -0.98 18.87
CA ASP A 397 2.81 -1.18 18.54
C ASP A 397 3.25 -2.61 18.84
N GLU A 398 4.30 -3.08 18.14
CA GLU A 398 4.91 -4.38 18.45
C GLU A 398 5.50 -4.39 19.87
N GLY A 399 5.54 -5.55 20.51
CA GLY A 399 5.98 -5.72 21.90
C GLY A 399 4.97 -5.25 22.96
N ARG A 400 3.82 -4.71 22.53
CA ARG A 400 2.78 -4.22 23.45
C ARG A 400 2.10 -5.37 24.19
N LYS A 401 1.92 -5.20 25.51
CA LYS A 401 1.12 -6.10 26.35
C LYS A 401 -0.38 -5.91 26.10
N VAL A 402 -1.04 -7.01 25.78
CA VAL A 402 -2.47 -7.09 25.45
C VAL A 402 -3.14 -8.13 26.33
N THR A 403 -4.14 -7.72 27.11
CA THR A 403 -4.96 -8.63 27.91
C THR A 403 -6.19 -9.03 27.11
N ILE A 404 -6.38 -10.33 26.86
CA ILE A 404 -7.60 -10.85 26.22
C ILE A 404 -8.56 -11.34 27.30
N THR A 405 -9.79 -10.83 27.27
CA THR A 405 -10.89 -11.26 28.13
C THR A 405 -12.13 -11.56 27.30
N THR A 406 -13.09 -12.26 27.90
CA THR A 406 -14.41 -12.49 27.32
C THR A 406 -15.46 -11.67 28.07
N GLY A 407 -16.35 -11.01 27.33
CA GLY A 407 -17.37 -10.12 27.86
C GLY A 407 -18.76 -10.42 27.28
N PRO A 408 -19.81 -9.73 27.77
CA PRO A 408 -21.16 -9.88 27.21
C PRO A 408 -21.23 -9.62 25.70
#